data_AF-A0A961FK87-F1
#
_entry.id   AF-A0A961FK87-F1
#
_cell.length_a   1.000
_cell.length_b   1.000
_cell.length_c   1.000
_cell.angle_alpha   90.00
_cell.angle_beta   90.00
_cell.angle_gamma   90.00
#
_symmetry.space_group_name_H-M   'P 1'
#
loop_
_entity.id
_entity.type
_entity.pdbx_description
1 polymer ?
#
loop_
_entity_poly.entity_id
_entity_poly.type
_entity_poly.pdbx_seq_one_letter_code
_entity_poly.pdbx_strand_id
1 'polypeptide(L)'
;MSISNPGFTRRTWIQTTVGASLAGLLRGQGAAAAGGSPAIGMGTYALPGYSLSDAIRLVAETGFDSIEIASMPGYHGAPDQLAKPQRVAARKQMGDLGLKFGALMGLPFPDAAKQAENTEWVKQMLELARDLSTEEQPLIQTVLGGGKWEEKKALFRDTLGPWVELAKQAGVRLAIKPHRSHAMDLPQQAIWLIEQLNASGTLGLVFDYSHFAYRDLPFEEMVRIALPHTSYVVMKDAVQRDGKVQFALPGETAAIPHAAILKQFLEGGYRGEVCAEVSSQVSKAEGYDPVQATVTCHTNLRRIAAQAEETGFTPIFNGADLSGWDGEPGCWEVRDGEIWCTGKAKDKNWLIWRGGEPSDFTLRLEFRWDKGNSGVQVRSDDLGAHQVFGYQVEVAEQGKMGLWHHSLLDRQHPKKEARHLMTTAGDEAVISESGERTVKSVADAAKVQSHFQEHAWNTMEILAEGPKLTQKINGVVFATLTDHDAEMSRKKGWIALQDHGHECIVAFRNLRIREA
;
A
#
# COMPACT_ATOMS: atom_id res chain seq x y z
N MET A 1 -18.05 62.00 11.35
CA MET A 1 -17.40 63.24 10.83
C MET A 1 -16.19 63.55 11.70
N SER A 2 -15.33 64.50 11.30
CA SER A 2 -13.92 64.62 11.72
C SER A 2 -13.09 63.44 11.19
N ILE A 3 -12.33 63.50 10.09
CA ILE A 3 -11.44 64.51 9.49
C ILE A 3 -10.02 64.49 10.07
N SER A 4 -9.09 64.23 9.15
CA SER A 4 -7.65 64.07 9.24
C SER A 4 -6.85 65.31 9.64
N ASN A 5 -5.61 65.11 10.10
CA ASN A 5 -4.46 65.91 9.62
C ASN A 5 -3.12 65.10 9.73
N PRO A 6 -1.94 65.56 9.26
CA PRO A 6 -1.34 64.88 8.10
C PRO A 6 0.17 64.55 8.16
N GLY A 7 0.60 63.64 7.28
CA GLY A 7 1.78 63.76 6.41
C GLY A 7 3.22 63.82 6.99
N PHE A 8 4.14 63.10 6.33
CA PHE A 8 5.44 63.64 5.88
C PHE A 8 6.03 62.75 4.76
N THR A 9 7.19 63.11 4.19
CA THR A 9 7.48 62.87 2.76
C THR A 9 8.77 62.11 2.41
N ARG A 10 8.70 61.31 1.34
CA ARG A 10 9.74 60.95 0.33
C ARG A 10 11.22 60.83 0.78
N ARG A 11 11.76 59.59 0.62
CA ARG A 11 13.10 59.20 0.08
C ARG A 11 14.37 59.87 0.66
N THR A 12 15.45 59.12 0.88
CA THR A 12 16.55 59.04 -0.12
C THR A 12 17.60 57.96 0.23
N TRP A 13 17.65 56.88 -0.58
CA TRP A 13 18.71 55.84 -0.68
C TRP A 13 19.05 55.17 0.69
N ILE A 14 20.08 54.36 0.98
CA ILE A 14 21.14 53.58 0.26
C ILE A 14 21.39 52.30 1.14
N GLN A 15 21.97 51.13 0.78
CA GLN A 15 22.87 50.68 -0.30
C GLN A 15 22.70 49.16 -0.61
N THR A 16 23.56 48.65 -1.49
CA THR A 16 23.79 47.28 -2.00
C THR A 16 24.21 46.22 -0.95
N THR A 17 23.85 44.94 -1.15
CA THR A 17 24.80 43.80 -1.40
C THR A 17 24.05 42.51 -1.79
N VAL A 18 24.72 41.66 -2.60
CA VAL A 18 24.19 40.42 -3.20
C VAL A 18 24.14 39.26 -2.20
N GLY A 19 23.08 38.45 -2.27
CA GLY A 19 22.98 37.15 -1.59
C GLY A 19 22.32 36.12 -2.50
N ALA A 20 23.09 35.49 -3.39
CA ALA A 20 22.62 34.39 -4.23
C ALA A 20 22.84 33.04 -3.51
N SER A 21 21.79 32.23 -3.36
CA SER A 21 21.88 30.86 -2.83
C SER A 21 20.73 30.03 -3.39
N LEU A 22 21.02 28.82 -3.86
CA LEU A 22 20.03 27.95 -4.48
C LEU A 22 19.14 27.30 -3.41
N ALA A 23 17.91 27.80 -3.25
CA ALA A 23 16.83 27.01 -2.66
C ALA A 23 16.30 26.05 -3.74
N GLY A 24 16.93 24.87 -3.85
CA GLY A 24 16.60 23.86 -4.85
C GLY A 24 15.17 23.29 -4.71
N LEU A 25 14.68 22.66 -5.78
CA LEU A 25 13.39 21.98 -5.76
C LEU A 25 13.41 20.83 -4.74
N LEU A 26 12.51 20.86 -3.76
CA LEU A 26 11.99 19.67 -3.05
C LEU A 26 10.72 20.08 -2.27
N ARG A 27 9.59 20.14 -2.97
CA ARG A 27 8.22 20.19 -2.41
C ARG A 27 7.35 19.26 -3.26
N GLY A 28 6.44 18.51 -2.62
CA GLY A 28 5.49 17.65 -3.34
C GLY A 28 5.79 16.14 -3.30
N GLN A 29 6.46 15.63 -2.26
CA GLN A 29 6.18 14.28 -1.79
C GLN A 29 5.41 14.40 -0.46
N GLY A 30 4.10 14.17 -0.51
CA GLY A 30 3.33 13.90 0.69
C GLY A 30 3.78 12.54 1.24
N ALA A 31 3.96 12.45 2.56
CA ALA A 31 4.37 11.19 3.19
C ALA A 31 3.23 10.16 3.09
N ALA A 32 3.28 9.31 2.05
CA ALA A 32 2.38 8.17 1.92
C ALA A 32 2.61 7.23 3.11
N ALA A 33 1.53 6.88 3.82
CA ALA A 33 1.63 6.06 5.03
C ALA A 33 2.25 4.69 4.73
N ALA A 34 3.25 4.30 5.52
CA ALA A 34 3.93 3.02 5.37
C ALA A 34 3.15 1.87 6.02
N GLY A 35 2.58 1.00 5.18
CA GLY A 35 1.88 -0.22 5.57
C GLY A 35 0.36 -0.06 5.58
N GLY A 36 -0.27 -0.64 4.57
CA GLY A 36 -1.70 -0.78 4.34
C GLY A 36 -1.92 -1.44 2.98
N SER A 37 -2.97 -2.24 2.82
CA SER A 37 -3.25 -2.93 1.57
C SER A 37 -3.51 -1.95 0.42
N PRO A 38 -3.14 -2.27 -0.83
CA PRO A 38 -3.52 -1.45 -1.97
C PRO A 38 -5.04 -1.36 -2.08
N ALA A 39 -5.53 -0.16 -2.41
CA ALA A 39 -6.94 0.06 -2.71
C ALA A 39 -7.37 -0.81 -3.90
N ILE A 40 -8.51 -1.47 -3.82
CA ILE A 40 -9.04 -2.32 -4.89
C ILE A 40 -10.24 -1.65 -5.58
N GLY A 41 -10.22 -1.67 -6.91
CA GLY A 41 -11.25 -1.07 -7.75
C GLY A 41 -12.03 -2.10 -8.56
N MET A 42 -13.18 -1.69 -9.11
CA MET A 42 -13.97 -2.49 -10.05
C MET A 42 -14.38 -1.67 -11.27
N GLY A 43 -14.20 -2.23 -12.47
CA GLY A 43 -14.57 -1.57 -13.72
C GLY A 43 -16.02 -1.82 -14.14
N THR A 44 -16.80 -0.76 -14.38
CA THR A 44 -18.18 -0.84 -14.88
C THR A 44 -18.31 -1.44 -16.29
N TYR A 45 -17.19 -1.68 -16.99
CA TYR A 45 -17.12 -2.53 -18.19
C TYR A 45 -17.63 -3.97 -17.94
N ALA A 46 -17.56 -4.43 -16.68
CA ALA A 46 -18.11 -5.69 -16.21
C ALA A 46 -19.62 -5.70 -15.98
N LEU A 47 -20.30 -4.54 -16.06
CA LEU A 47 -21.69 -4.33 -15.63
C LEU A 47 -22.61 -3.93 -16.80
N PRO A 48 -22.79 -4.79 -17.83
CA PRO A 48 -23.62 -4.48 -18.97
C PRO A 48 -25.08 -4.23 -18.55
N GLY A 49 -25.67 -3.13 -19.03
CA GLY A 49 -27.05 -2.73 -18.72
C GLY A 49 -27.27 -2.04 -17.37
N TYR A 50 -26.23 -1.88 -16.53
CA TYR A 50 -26.34 -1.12 -15.28
C TYR A 50 -26.26 0.38 -15.55
N SER A 51 -27.15 1.16 -14.94
CA SER A 51 -26.97 2.61 -14.85
C SER A 51 -25.71 2.93 -14.03
N LEU A 52 -25.06 4.07 -14.30
CA LEU A 52 -23.89 4.46 -13.50
C LEU A 52 -24.23 4.59 -11.99
N SER A 53 -25.45 5.00 -11.63
CA SER A 53 -25.87 5.12 -10.23
C SER A 53 -26.01 3.74 -9.56
N ASP A 54 -26.54 2.75 -10.27
CA ASP A 54 -26.69 1.39 -9.72
C ASP A 54 -25.35 0.64 -9.71
N ALA A 55 -24.47 0.92 -10.67
CA ALA A 55 -23.09 0.44 -10.68
C ALA A 55 -22.27 1.00 -9.50
N ILE A 56 -22.33 2.31 -9.24
CA ILE A 56 -21.70 2.94 -8.06
C ILE A 56 -22.23 2.30 -6.77
N ARG A 57 -23.54 2.06 -6.67
CA ARG A 57 -24.15 1.42 -5.50
C ARG A 57 -23.62 -0.01 -5.30
N LEU A 58 -23.71 -0.85 -6.33
CA LEU A 58 -23.25 -2.25 -6.28
C LEU A 58 -21.77 -2.38 -5.89
N VAL A 59 -20.90 -1.55 -6.48
CA VAL A 59 -19.46 -1.59 -6.22
C VAL A 59 -19.13 -1.16 -4.78
N ALA A 60 -19.79 -0.10 -4.27
CA ALA A 60 -19.63 0.33 -2.88
C ALA A 60 -20.23 -0.66 -1.87
N GLU A 61 -21.43 -1.19 -2.11
CA GLU A 61 -22.09 -2.17 -1.23
C GLU A 61 -21.37 -3.52 -1.19
N THR A 62 -20.62 -3.87 -2.24
CA THR A 62 -19.69 -5.01 -2.23
C THR A 62 -18.41 -4.71 -1.41
N GLY A 63 -18.10 -3.44 -1.14
CA GLY A 63 -16.95 -3.02 -0.33
C GLY A 63 -15.64 -2.87 -1.11
N PHE A 64 -15.68 -2.49 -2.39
CA PHE A 64 -14.50 -1.99 -3.12
C PHE A 64 -14.13 -0.58 -2.63
N ASP A 65 -12.86 -0.21 -2.80
CA ASP A 65 -12.36 1.10 -2.41
C ASP A 65 -12.56 2.14 -3.53
N SER A 66 -12.62 1.71 -4.79
CA SER A 66 -12.79 2.59 -5.95
C SER A 66 -13.59 1.98 -7.12
N ILE A 67 -13.90 2.83 -8.12
CA ILE A 67 -14.61 2.44 -9.34
C ILE A 67 -13.94 3.00 -10.59
N GLU A 68 -13.77 2.16 -11.61
CA GLU A 68 -13.44 2.57 -12.98
C GLU A 68 -14.71 2.67 -13.82
N ILE A 69 -14.85 3.78 -14.53
CA ILE A 69 -16.06 4.10 -15.29
C ILE A 69 -15.80 3.88 -16.78
N ALA A 70 -16.52 2.93 -17.37
CA ALA A 70 -16.51 2.68 -18.80
C ALA A 70 -17.26 3.82 -19.51
N SER A 71 -16.50 4.64 -20.23
CA SER A 71 -16.95 5.89 -20.86
C SER A 71 -16.83 5.86 -22.38
N MET A 72 -16.68 4.68 -22.97
CA MET A 72 -16.76 4.47 -24.42
C MET A 72 -18.19 4.73 -24.94
N PRO A 73 -18.37 5.13 -26.21
CA PRO A 73 -19.71 5.32 -26.80
C PRO A 73 -20.62 4.10 -26.56
N GLY A 74 -21.85 4.36 -26.11
CA GLY A 74 -22.83 3.32 -25.78
C GLY A 74 -22.75 2.74 -24.35
N TYR A 75 -21.84 3.21 -23.49
CA TYR A 75 -21.83 2.87 -22.06
C TYR A 75 -22.48 3.98 -21.23
N HIS A 76 -23.15 3.62 -20.13
CA HIS A 76 -23.81 4.57 -19.22
C HIS A 76 -22.83 5.55 -18.53
N GLY A 77 -21.52 5.29 -18.60
CA GLY A 77 -20.47 6.18 -18.11
C GLY A 77 -19.96 7.20 -19.14
N ALA A 78 -20.49 7.23 -20.37
CA ALA A 78 -19.93 8.01 -21.47
C ALA A 78 -20.34 9.50 -21.47
N PRO A 79 -19.54 10.42 -22.06
CA PRO A 79 -19.82 11.85 -22.06
C PRO A 79 -21.17 12.25 -22.69
N ASP A 80 -21.63 11.49 -23.68
CA ASP A 80 -22.91 11.65 -24.39
C ASP A 80 -24.12 11.10 -23.60
N GLN A 81 -23.88 10.16 -22.67
CA GLN A 81 -24.92 9.57 -21.81
C GLN A 81 -25.07 10.29 -20.46
N LEU A 82 -24.12 11.18 -20.11
CA LEU A 82 -24.07 11.89 -18.83
C LEU A 82 -24.05 13.41 -19.02
N ALA A 83 -25.22 14.03 -18.92
CA ALA A 83 -25.34 15.49 -18.79
C ALA A 83 -24.72 15.97 -17.46
N LYS A 84 -24.25 17.22 -17.42
CA LYS A 84 -23.47 17.75 -16.29
C LYS A 84 -24.11 17.58 -14.89
N PRO A 85 -25.45 17.73 -14.71
CA PRO A 85 -26.10 17.43 -13.42
C PRO A 85 -25.96 15.97 -12.98
N GLN A 86 -26.00 15.01 -13.90
CA GLN A 86 -25.82 13.58 -13.60
C GLN A 86 -24.38 13.29 -13.19
N ARG A 87 -23.38 13.95 -13.80
CA ARG A 87 -21.96 13.84 -13.39
C ARG A 87 -21.76 14.32 -11.96
N VAL A 88 -22.34 15.48 -11.60
CA VAL A 88 -22.30 16.02 -10.23
C VAL A 88 -23.00 15.10 -9.24
N ALA A 89 -24.15 14.52 -9.61
CA ALA A 89 -24.86 13.54 -8.78
C ALA A 89 -24.05 12.25 -8.57
N ALA A 90 -23.43 11.71 -9.62
CA ALA A 90 -22.57 10.53 -9.55
C ALA A 90 -21.34 10.77 -8.65
N ARG A 91 -20.65 11.92 -8.79
CA ARG A 91 -19.56 12.30 -7.88
C ARG A 91 -20.01 12.39 -6.43
N LYS A 92 -21.18 13.00 -6.17
CA LYS A 92 -21.75 13.06 -4.82
C LYS A 92 -22.04 11.66 -4.29
N GLN A 93 -22.68 10.79 -5.09
CA GLN A 93 -23.01 9.43 -4.69
C GLN A 93 -21.77 8.59 -4.36
N MET A 94 -20.69 8.71 -5.15
CA MET A 94 -19.41 8.08 -4.84
C MET A 94 -18.87 8.54 -3.47
N GLY A 95 -18.81 9.86 -3.24
CA GLY A 95 -18.35 10.42 -1.96
C GLY A 95 -19.24 10.09 -0.76
N ASP A 96 -20.57 10.07 -0.94
CA ASP A 96 -21.55 9.69 0.09
C ASP A 96 -21.40 8.22 0.53
N LEU A 97 -20.92 7.35 -0.37
CA LEU A 97 -20.70 5.92 -0.14
C LEU A 97 -19.24 5.58 0.17
N GLY A 98 -18.35 6.57 0.30
CA GLY A 98 -16.91 6.37 0.55
C GLY A 98 -16.11 5.79 -0.62
N LEU A 99 -16.70 5.71 -1.81
CA LEU A 99 -16.11 5.11 -3.01
C LEU A 99 -15.24 6.13 -3.76
N LYS A 100 -13.98 5.80 -4.05
CA LYS A 100 -13.06 6.66 -4.80
C LYS A 100 -13.31 6.58 -6.31
N PHE A 101 -13.13 7.71 -7.00
CA PHE A 101 -12.95 7.72 -8.46
C PHE A 101 -11.59 7.11 -8.83
N GLY A 102 -11.59 5.98 -9.54
CA GLY A 102 -10.37 5.33 -10.03
C GLY A 102 -9.90 5.93 -11.36
N ALA A 103 -10.60 5.58 -12.44
CA ALA A 103 -10.30 6.01 -13.80
C ALA A 103 -11.55 6.09 -14.70
N LEU A 104 -11.42 6.75 -15.85
CA LEU A 104 -12.30 6.50 -17.00
C LEU A 104 -11.62 5.52 -17.98
N MET A 105 -12.34 4.55 -18.52
CA MET A 105 -11.91 3.73 -19.66
C MET A 105 -12.65 4.19 -20.93
N GLY A 106 -11.94 4.75 -21.93
CA GLY A 106 -12.59 5.05 -23.22
C GLY A 106 -12.06 6.19 -24.10
N LEU A 107 -10.75 6.45 -24.16
CA LEU A 107 -10.21 7.29 -25.25
C LEU A 107 -10.30 6.54 -26.59
N PRO A 108 -10.55 7.24 -27.72
CA PRO A 108 -10.67 6.61 -29.03
C PRO A 108 -9.33 6.08 -29.52
N PHE A 109 -9.36 5.15 -30.48
CA PHE A 109 -8.13 4.64 -31.08
C PHE A 109 -7.47 5.70 -31.98
N PRO A 110 -6.14 5.85 -31.93
CA PRO A 110 -5.33 6.59 -32.90
C PRO A 110 -5.71 6.36 -34.37
N ASP A 111 -6.29 7.38 -34.99
CA ASP A 111 -6.58 7.44 -36.43
C ASP A 111 -6.40 8.88 -36.92
N ALA A 112 -5.55 9.05 -37.95
CA ALA A 112 -5.28 10.33 -38.57
C ALA A 112 -6.47 10.84 -39.41
N ALA A 113 -7.27 9.95 -39.99
CA ALA A 113 -8.46 10.32 -40.75
C ALA A 113 -9.58 10.90 -39.84
N LYS A 114 -9.57 10.53 -38.56
CA LYS A 114 -10.53 10.97 -37.54
C LYS A 114 -9.95 11.98 -36.54
N GLN A 115 -8.81 12.61 -36.82
CA GLN A 115 -8.08 13.41 -35.83
C GLN A 115 -8.96 14.51 -35.17
N ALA A 116 -9.81 15.19 -35.93
CA ALA A 116 -10.72 16.22 -35.40
C ALA A 116 -11.82 15.63 -34.50
N GLU A 117 -12.50 14.58 -34.95
CA GLU A 117 -13.55 13.84 -34.23
C GLU A 117 -13.01 13.29 -32.90
N ASN A 118 -11.89 12.57 -32.96
CA ASN A 118 -11.22 12.01 -31.79
C ASN A 118 -10.77 13.09 -30.82
N THR A 119 -10.24 14.22 -31.30
CA THR A 119 -9.77 15.32 -30.43
C THR A 119 -10.93 16.00 -29.70
N GLU A 120 -12.12 16.10 -30.31
CA GLU A 120 -13.30 16.62 -29.63
C GLU A 120 -13.82 15.65 -28.55
N TRP A 121 -13.86 14.35 -28.84
CA TRP A 121 -14.18 13.33 -27.83
C TRP A 121 -13.20 13.34 -26.66
N VAL A 122 -11.90 13.53 -26.92
CA VAL A 122 -10.88 13.67 -25.88
C VAL A 122 -11.18 14.86 -24.95
N LYS A 123 -11.59 16.04 -25.47
CA LYS A 123 -12.00 17.16 -24.61
C LYS A 123 -13.18 16.80 -23.71
N GLN A 124 -14.19 16.10 -24.25
CA GLN A 124 -15.37 15.68 -23.49
C GLN A 124 -15.01 14.66 -22.40
N MET A 125 -14.11 13.73 -22.69
CA MET A 125 -13.54 12.79 -21.72
C MET A 125 -12.73 13.50 -20.62
N LEU A 126 -11.94 14.53 -20.98
CA LEU A 126 -11.20 15.36 -20.02
C LEU A 126 -12.14 16.15 -19.09
N GLU A 127 -13.19 16.77 -19.62
CA GLU A 127 -14.22 17.43 -18.80
C GLU A 127 -14.93 16.43 -17.88
N LEU A 128 -15.34 15.27 -18.42
CA LEU A 128 -16.02 14.22 -17.67
C LEU A 128 -15.17 13.72 -16.48
N ALA A 129 -13.86 13.54 -16.67
CA ALA A 129 -12.95 13.15 -15.59
C ALA A 129 -12.83 14.23 -14.50
N ARG A 130 -12.80 15.51 -14.86
CA ARG A 130 -12.80 16.63 -13.89
C ARG A 130 -14.17 16.83 -13.20
N ASP A 131 -15.27 16.50 -13.86
CA ASP A 131 -16.63 16.56 -13.30
C ASP A 131 -16.90 15.42 -12.31
N LEU A 132 -16.43 14.20 -12.61
CA LEU A 132 -16.68 13.00 -11.80
C LEU A 132 -15.71 12.83 -10.63
N SER A 133 -14.48 13.33 -10.74
CA SER A 133 -13.44 13.11 -9.73
C SER A 133 -13.31 14.23 -8.70
N THR A 134 -12.68 13.90 -7.58
CA THR A 134 -12.15 14.83 -6.55
C THR A 134 -10.62 14.82 -6.50
N GLU A 135 -9.95 13.99 -7.29
CA GLU A 135 -8.50 13.85 -7.32
C GLU A 135 -7.81 15.10 -7.91
N GLU A 136 -6.57 15.37 -7.50
CA GLU A 136 -5.77 16.47 -8.05
C GLU A 136 -5.54 16.28 -9.56
N GLN A 137 -5.20 15.06 -9.98
CA GLN A 137 -4.99 14.66 -11.37
C GLN A 137 -5.71 13.33 -11.65
N PRO A 138 -7.01 13.33 -12.02
CA PRO A 138 -7.74 12.11 -12.34
C PRO A 138 -7.17 11.39 -13.57
N LEU A 139 -7.43 10.09 -13.67
CA LEU A 139 -6.87 9.22 -14.72
C LEU A 139 -7.90 8.83 -15.79
N ILE A 140 -7.44 8.75 -17.04
CA ILE A 140 -8.19 8.19 -18.16
C ILE A 140 -7.30 7.17 -18.89
N GLN A 141 -7.80 5.96 -19.13
CA GLN A 141 -7.07 4.88 -19.79
C GLN A 141 -7.66 4.41 -21.13
N THR A 142 -6.81 3.83 -21.97
CA THR A 142 -7.21 3.18 -23.24
C THR A 142 -6.17 2.18 -23.78
N VAL A 143 -6.55 1.47 -24.84
CA VAL A 143 -5.70 0.67 -25.74
C VAL A 143 -5.62 1.33 -27.12
N LEU A 144 -4.50 1.24 -27.84
CA LEU A 144 -4.24 2.07 -29.04
C LEU A 144 -4.73 1.51 -30.39
N GLY A 145 -5.63 0.53 -30.41
CA GLY A 145 -6.03 -0.18 -31.64
C GLY A 145 -5.00 -1.18 -32.20
N GLY A 146 -5.39 -1.87 -33.28
CA GLY A 146 -4.64 -2.97 -33.91
C GLY A 146 -3.66 -2.59 -35.03
N GLY A 147 -2.92 -3.59 -35.52
CA GLY A 147 -1.84 -3.46 -36.50
C GLY A 147 -0.54 -4.09 -35.99
N LYS A 148 0.61 -3.75 -36.60
CA LYS A 148 1.95 -4.08 -36.06
C LYS A 148 2.61 -2.84 -35.46
N TRP A 149 3.39 -3.01 -34.39
CA TRP A 149 4.07 -1.92 -33.69
C TRP A 149 4.88 -1.00 -34.63
N GLU A 150 5.81 -1.58 -35.40
CA GLU A 150 6.70 -0.82 -36.29
C GLU A 150 5.95 -0.04 -37.38
N GLU A 151 4.77 -0.51 -37.80
CA GLU A 151 3.90 0.13 -38.79
C GLU A 151 3.03 1.24 -38.19
N LYS A 152 2.86 1.26 -36.86
CA LYS A 152 1.89 2.11 -36.15
C LYS A 152 2.51 3.12 -35.17
N LYS A 153 3.73 2.90 -34.67
CA LYS A 153 4.33 3.72 -33.62
C LYS A 153 4.42 5.23 -33.94
N ALA A 154 4.70 5.59 -35.19
CA ALA A 154 4.70 6.99 -35.64
C ALA A 154 3.29 7.61 -35.60
N LEU A 155 2.28 6.91 -36.16
CA LEU A 155 0.87 7.32 -36.09
C LEU A 155 0.41 7.51 -34.64
N PHE A 156 0.80 6.59 -33.74
CA PHE A 156 0.46 6.66 -32.32
C PHE A 156 1.09 7.88 -31.63
N ARG A 157 2.39 8.14 -31.85
CA ARG A 157 3.05 9.37 -31.37
C ARG A 157 2.32 10.62 -31.87
N ASP A 158 2.11 10.72 -33.19
CA ASP A 158 1.64 11.94 -33.84
C ASP A 158 0.17 12.26 -33.53
N THR A 159 -0.65 11.26 -33.17
CA THR A 159 -2.03 11.44 -32.72
C THR A 159 -2.17 11.61 -31.21
N LEU A 160 -1.33 10.96 -30.39
CA LEU A 160 -1.35 11.12 -28.93
C LEU A 160 -0.78 12.46 -28.46
N GLY A 161 0.21 13.03 -29.17
CA GLY A 161 0.84 14.31 -28.78
C GLY A 161 -0.16 15.45 -28.50
N PRO A 162 -1.09 15.75 -29.42
CA PRO A 162 -2.16 16.73 -29.17
C PRO A 162 -3.04 16.40 -27.95
N TRP A 163 -3.30 15.12 -27.68
CA TRP A 163 -4.12 14.70 -26.53
C TRP A 163 -3.37 14.84 -25.21
N VAL A 164 -2.05 14.59 -25.19
CA VAL A 164 -1.18 14.82 -24.04
C VAL A 164 -1.17 16.30 -23.65
N GLU A 165 -0.99 17.23 -24.61
CA GLU A 165 -1.02 18.67 -24.28
C GLU A 165 -2.41 19.14 -23.82
N LEU A 166 -3.51 18.58 -24.34
CA LEU A 166 -4.86 18.84 -23.80
C LEU A 166 -5.03 18.31 -22.37
N ALA A 167 -4.56 17.10 -22.08
CA ALA A 167 -4.64 16.50 -20.75
C ALA A 167 -3.83 17.28 -19.70
N LYS A 168 -2.64 17.73 -20.09
CA LYS A 168 -1.75 18.61 -19.32
C LYS A 168 -2.43 19.95 -18.99
N GLN A 169 -3.10 20.57 -19.95
CA GLN A 169 -3.88 21.79 -19.74
C GLN A 169 -5.11 21.57 -18.84
N ALA A 170 -5.75 20.41 -18.93
CA ALA A 170 -6.90 20.04 -18.11
C ALA A 170 -6.54 19.55 -16.69
N GLY A 171 -5.26 19.32 -16.39
CA GLY A 171 -4.83 18.69 -15.14
C GLY A 171 -5.34 17.25 -15.02
N VAL A 172 -5.20 16.44 -16.08
CA VAL A 172 -5.65 15.04 -16.15
C VAL A 172 -4.46 14.17 -16.56
N ARG A 173 -4.43 12.91 -16.12
CA ARG A 173 -3.44 11.91 -16.57
C ARG A 173 -4.05 10.97 -17.59
N LEU A 174 -3.37 10.75 -18.70
CA LEU A 174 -3.67 9.70 -19.65
C LEU A 174 -2.84 8.46 -19.34
N ALA A 175 -3.39 7.27 -19.54
CA ALA A 175 -2.66 6.01 -19.42
C ALA A 175 -2.93 5.09 -20.62
N ILE A 176 -1.87 4.47 -21.14
CA ILE A 176 -1.96 3.58 -22.31
C ILE A 176 -1.63 2.15 -21.92
N LYS A 177 -2.51 1.21 -22.30
CA LYS A 177 -2.45 -0.20 -21.92
C LYS A 177 -1.86 -1.06 -23.04
N PRO A 178 -0.69 -1.70 -22.85
CA PRO A 178 -0.22 -2.74 -23.75
C PRO A 178 -1.20 -3.92 -23.76
N HIS A 179 -1.64 -4.35 -24.95
CA HIS A 179 -2.73 -5.33 -25.08
C HIS A 179 -2.38 -6.39 -26.13
N ARG A 180 -2.51 -7.69 -25.77
CA ARG A 180 -1.97 -8.85 -26.53
C ARG A 180 -2.58 -9.11 -27.92
N SER A 181 -3.48 -8.23 -28.38
CA SER A 181 -4.14 -8.28 -29.69
C SER A 181 -4.07 -6.95 -30.44
N HIS A 182 -3.28 -5.99 -29.94
CA HIS A 182 -3.16 -4.63 -30.45
C HIS A 182 -1.75 -4.37 -31.00
N ALA A 183 -1.56 -3.24 -31.70
CA ALA A 183 -0.25 -2.89 -32.24
C ALA A 183 0.75 -2.43 -31.15
N MET A 184 0.25 -2.09 -29.95
CA MET A 184 1.07 -1.87 -28.76
C MET A 184 0.73 -2.95 -27.73
N ASP A 185 1.68 -3.86 -27.50
CA ASP A 185 1.52 -5.13 -26.79
C ASP A 185 2.63 -5.45 -25.78
N LEU A 186 3.64 -4.56 -25.65
CA LEU A 186 4.74 -4.64 -24.67
C LEU A 186 4.93 -3.32 -23.89
N PRO A 187 5.40 -3.34 -22.63
CA PRO A 187 5.64 -2.12 -21.84
C PRO A 187 6.63 -1.15 -22.50
N GLN A 188 7.72 -1.66 -23.10
CA GLN A 188 8.77 -0.88 -23.75
C GLN A 188 8.24 0.03 -24.87
N GLN A 189 7.18 -0.40 -25.56
CA GLN A 189 6.54 0.34 -26.65
C GLN A 189 5.73 1.53 -26.12
N ALA A 190 5.05 1.36 -24.98
CA ALA A 190 4.36 2.43 -24.29
C ALA A 190 5.34 3.44 -23.68
N ILE A 191 6.45 2.96 -23.10
CA ILE A 191 7.55 3.80 -22.59
C ILE A 191 8.14 4.64 -23.73
N TRP A 192 8.41 4.05 -24.90
CA TRP A 192 8.85 4.79 -26.08
C TRP A 192 7.89 5.93 -26.47
N LEU A 193 6.57 5.74 -26.38
CA LEU A 193 5.61 6.83 -26.63
C LEU A 193 5.68 7.94 -25.57
N ILE A 194 5.87 7.58 -24.29
CA ILE A 194 6.03 8.56 -23.20
C ILE A 194 7.32 9.38 -23.41
N GLU A 195 8.43 8.73 -23.79
CA GLU A 195 9.71 9.38 -24.08
C GLU A 195 9.64 10.28 -25.33
N GLN A 196 9.13 9.77 -26.45
CA GLN A 196 9.02 10.53 -27.71
C GLN A 196 8.10 11.75 -27.61
N LEU A 197 7.17 11.77 -26.65
CA LEU A 197 6.28 12.89 -26.37
C LEU A 197 6.75 13.76 -25.19
N ASN A 198 7.87 13.42 -24.54
CA ASN A 198 8.35 14.04 -23.29
C ASN A 198 7.22 14.16 -22.24
N ALA A 199 6.41 13.11 -22.13
CA ALA A 199 5.07 13.17 -21.53
C ALA A 199 5.00 12.67 -20.08
N SER A 200 6.14 12.34 -19.46
CA SER A 200 6.22 11.80 -18.09
C SER A 200 5.39 12.61 -17.09
N GLY A 201 4.52 11.92 -16.34
CA GLY A 201 3.58 12.54 -15.39
C GLY A 201 2.26 13.02 -16.00
N THR A 202 2.17 13.15 -17.33
CA THR A 202 0.91 13.41 -18.06
C THR A 202 0.43 12.15 -18.80
N LEU A 203 1.34 11.41 -19.42
CA LEU A 203 1.10 10.09 -20.01
C LEU A 203 1.83 9.03 -19.17
N GLY A 204 1.13 7.95 -18.85
CA GLY A 204 1.67 6.78 -18.16
C GLY A 204 1.22 5.47 -18.80
N LEU A 205 1.58 4.36 -18.15
CA LEU A 205 1.23 3.01 -18.57
C LEU A 205 0.10 2.44 -17.68
N VAL A 206 -0.79 1.64 -18.27
CA VAL A 206 -1.65 0.70 -17.53
C VAL A 206 -1.05 -0.70 -17.63
N PHE A 207 -0.82 -1.35 -16.49
CA PHE A 207 -0.23 -2.69 -16.44
C PHE A 207 -1.32 -3.74 -16.18
N ASP A 208 -1.64 -4.52 -17.20
CA ASP A 208 -2.62 -5.62 -17.16
C ASP A 208 -1.89 -6.96 -17.34
N TYR A 209 -1.83 -7.74 -16.27
CA TYR A 209 -1.05 -8.97 -16.18
C TYR A 209 -1.42 -10.00 -17.28
N SER A 210 -2.71 -10.07 -17.63
CA SER A 210 -3.24 -11.09 -18.55
C SER A 210 -2.70 -10.98 -19.98
N HIS A 211 -2.20 -9.81 -20.37
CA HIS A 211 -1.66 -9.57 -21.71
C HIS A 211 -0.20 -10.03 -21.87
N PHE A 212 0.48 -10.33 -20.76
CA PHE A 212 1.81 -10.94 -20.73
C PHE A 212 1.75 -12.45 -20.47
N ALA A 213 0.72 -12.94 -19.76
CA ALA A 213 0.49 -14.36 -19.52
C ALA A 213 0.54 -15.21 -20.81
N TYR A 214 1.13 -16.41 -20.73
CA TYR A 214 1.33 -17.36 -21.85
C TYR A 214 2.04 -16.73 -23.06
N ARG A 215 3.15 -16.05 -22.78
CA ARG A 215 4.13 -15.51 -23.72
C ARG A 215 5.51 -15.71 -23.12
N ASP A 216 6.56 -15.62 -23.95
CA ASP A 216 7.95 -15.59 -23.50
C ASP A 216 8.30 -14.19 -22.94
N LEU A 217 7.67 -13.84 -21.82
CA LEU A 217 7.75 -12.54 -21.14
C LEU A 217 7.69 -12.76 -19.61
N PRO A 218 8.83 -12.89 -18.92
CA PRO A 218 8.86 -13.07 -17.49
C PRO A 218 8.17 -11.91 -16.76
N PHE A 219 7.20 -12.21 -15.89
CA PHE A 219 6.43 -11.17 -15.18
C PHE A 219 7.33 -10.22 -14.41
N GLU A 220 8.37 -10.73 -13.75
CA GLU A 220 9.35 -9.93 -13.01
C GLU A 220 10.05 -8.88 -13.89
N GLU A 221 10.46 -9.27 -15.10
CA GLU A 221 11.04 -8.32 -16.05
C GLU A 221 10.02 -7.31 -16.55
N MET A 222 8.78 -7.75 -16.84
CA MET A 222 7.71 -6.85 -17.27
C MET A 222 7.37 -5.82 -16.20
N VAL A 223 7.30 -6.20 -14.92
CA VAL A 223 7.09 -5.28 -13.78
C VAL A 223 8.29 -4.33 -13.65
N ARG A 224 9.52 -4.86 -13.58
CA ARG A 224 10.76 -4.06 -13.47
C ARG A 224 10.86 -2.95 -14.52
N ILE A 225 10.43 -3.24 -15.75
CA ILE A 225 10.44 -2.29 -16.86
C ILE A 225 9.26 -1.32 -16.80
N ALA A 226 8.05 -1.81 -16.48
CA ALA A 226 6.83 -1.00 -16.49
C ALA A 226 6.69 -0.06 -15.27
N LEU A 227 7.17 -0.49 -14.11
CA LEU A 227 6.94 0.14 -12.80
C LEU A 227 7.20 1.66 -12.78
N PRO A 228 8.34 2.20 -13.26
CA PRO A 228 8.62 3.64 -13.19
C PRO A 228 7.65 4.53 -14.00
N HIS A 229 6.90 3.92 -14.93
CA HIS A 229 5.94 4.60 -15.81
C HIS A 229 4.48 4.19 -15.53
N THR A 230 4.25 3.22 -14.63
CA THR A 230 2.92 2.69 -14.35
C THR A 230 2.10 3.69 -13.55
N SER A 231 0.96 4.11 -14.09
CA SER A 231 0.00 4.96 -13.40
C SER A 231 -1.24 4.19 -12.93
N TYR A 232 -1.56 3.06 -13.55
CA TYR A 232 -2.72 2.24 -13.21
C TYR A 232 -2.38 0.75 -13.29
N VAL A 233 -2.87 -0.05 -12.34
CA VAL A 233 -2.70 -1.51 -12.34
C VAL A 233 -4.07 -2.16 -12.51
N VAL A 234 -4.16 -3.07 -13.49
CA VAL A 234 -5.38 -3.82 -13.81
C VAL A 234 -5.14 -5.29 -13.57
N MET A 235 -5.97 -5.90 -12.72
CA MET A 235 -5.99 -7.32 -12.47
C MET A 235 -7.10 -7.97 -13.29
N LYS A 236 -6.72 -9.00 -14.04
CA LYS A 236 -7.59 -9.85 -14.86
C LYS A 236 -6.89 -11.19 -15.00
N ASP A 237 -7.63 -12.28 -14.89
CA ASP A 237 -7.02 -13.62 -14.93
C ASP A 237 -7.09 -14.24 -16.33
N ALA A 238 -6.26 -15.25 -16.57
CA ALA A 238 -6.27 -15.97 -17.84
C ALA A 238 -5.77 -17.41 -17.69
N VAL A 239 -6.37 -18.31 -18.45
CA VAL A 239 -5.95 -19.72 -18.59
C VAL A 239 -5.65 -20.03 -20.07
N GLN A 240 -4.68 -20.90 -20.34
CA GLN A 240 -4.46 -21.43 -21.68
C GLN A 240 -5.20 -22.77 -21.86
N ARG A 241 -6.04 -22.87 -22.89
CA ARG A 241 -6.72 -24.09 -23.32
C ARG A 241 -6.56 -24.24 -24.83
N ASP A 242 -6.18 -25.43 -25.30
CA ASP A 242 -5.95 -25.73 -26.73
C ASP A 242 -4.99 -24.75 -27.41
N GLY A 243 -3.93 -24.35 -26.70
CA GLY A 243 -2.95 -23.34 -27.12
C GLY A 243 -3.46 -21.88 -27.09
N LYS A 244 -4.77 -21.65 -26.97
CA LYS A 244 -5.40 -20.33 -26.94
C LYS A 244 -5.54 -19.83 -25.51
N VAL A 245 -5.37 -18.52 -25.32
CA VAL A 245 -5.63 -17.88 -24.02
C VAL A 245 -7.12 -17.54 -23.92
N GLN A 246 -7.72 -17.87 -22.78
CA GLN A 246 -9.08 -17.52 -22.39
C GLN A 246 -8.99 -16.65 -21.13
N PHE A 247 -9.62 -15.48 -21.13
CA PHE A 247 -9.71 -14.63 -19.94
C PHE A 247 -10.74 -15.17 -18.95
N ALA A 248 -10.51 -14.89 -17.67
CA ALA A 248 -11.32 -15.31 -16.53
C ALA A 248 -11.44 -14.17 -15.51
N LEU A 249 -12.27 -14.34 -14.47
CA LEU A 249 -12.35 -13.37 -13.38
C LEU A 249 -11.02 -13.32 -12.60
N PRO A 250 -10.61 -12.15 -12.09
CA PRO A 250 -9.39 -12.01 -11.30
C PRO A 250 -9.25 -13.09 -10.22
N GLY A 251 -8.13 -13.82 -10.24
CA GLY A 251 -7.81 -14.86 -9.25
C GLY A 251 -8.62 -16.17 -9.32
N GLU A 252 -9.46 -16.36 -10.34
CA GLU A 252 -10.34 -17.53 -10.52
C GLU A 252 -9.59 -18.82 -10.89
N THR A 253 -8.56 -18.72 -11.73
CA THR A 253 -7.86 -19.88 -12.31
C THR A 253 -6.59 -20.26 -11.56
N ALA A 254 -6.10 -19.37 -10.69
CA ALA A 254 -4.80 -19.42 -10.03
C ALA A 254 -3.57 -19.53 -10.96
N ALA A 255 -3.73 -19.39 -12.28
CA ALA A 255 -2.67 -19.65 -13.26
C ALA A 255 -1.72 -18.47 -13.50
N ILE A 256 -2.13 -17.24 -13.14
CA ILE A 256 -1.26 -16.07 -13.03
C ILE A 256 -0.92 -15.86 -11.54
N PRO A 257 0.37 -15.63 -11.17
CA PRO A 257 0.79 -15.45 -9.78
C PRO A 257 0.50 -14.03 -9.27
N HIS A 258 -0.77 -13.61 -9.30
CA HIS A 258 -1.24 -12.24 -9.05
C HIS A 258 -0.64 -11.59 -7.79
N ALA A 259 -0.57 -12.32 -6.68
CA ALA A 259 -0.02 -11.81 -5.41
C ALA A 259 1.48 -11.47 -5.50
N ALA A 260 2.28 -12.32 -6.16
CA ALA A 260 3.72 -12.09 -6.33
C ALA A 260 4.00 -10.94 -7.31
N ILE A 261 3.15 -10.75 -8.32
CA ILE A 261 3.24 -9.60 -9.24
C ILE A 261 2.88 -8.31 -8.50
N LEU A 262 1.81 -8.31 -7.72
CA LEU A 262 1.38 -7.16 -6.92
C LEU A 262 2.42 -6.79 -5.84
N LYS A 263 3.03 -7.78 -5.18
CA LYS A 263 4.14 -7.59 -4.23
C LYS A 263 5.27 -6.75 -4.83
N GLN A 264 5.71 -7.08 -6.05
CA GLN A 264 6.78 -6.33 -6.74
C GLN A 264 6.41 -4.87 -7.03
N PHE A 265 5.13 -4.58 -7.34
CA PHE A 265 4.66 -3.20 -7.44
C PHE A 265 4.71 -2.48 -6.09
N LEU A 266 4.26 -3.13 -5.00
CA LEU A 266 4.25 -2.54 -3.66
C LEU A 266 5.67 -2.30 -3.11
N GLU A 267 6.60 -3.23 -3.29
CA GLU A 267 8.01 -3.09 -2.92
C GLU A 267 8.71 -2.04 -3.81
N GLY A 268 8.36 -2.02 -5.10
CA GLY A 268 8.76 -0.99 -6.06
C GLY A 268 8.15 0.40 -5.83
N GLY A 269 7.44 0.64 -4.73
CA GLY A 269 6.92 1.94 -4.34
C GLY A 269 5.58 2.35 -4.99
N TYR A 270 4.92 1.48 -5.76
CA TYR A 270 3.58 1.76 -6.28
C TYR A 270 2.56 1.85 -5.13
N ARG A 271 1.78 2.93 -5.11
CA ARG A 271 0.72 3.20 -4.11
C ARG A 271 -0.61 3.58 -4.76
N GLY A 272 -0.77 3.29 -6.05
CA GLY A 272 -2.06 3.40 -6.72
C GLY A 272 -2.95 2.19 -6.44
N GLU A 273 -4.15 2.22 -7.01
CA GLU A 273 -5.14 1.15 -6.88
C GLU A 273 -4.91 -0.01 -7.85
N VAL A 274 -5.57 -1.14 -7.55
CA VAL A 274 -5.60 -2.35 -8.36
C VAL A 274 -7.04 -2.59 -8.80
N CYS A 275 -7.36 -2.31 -10.07
CA CYS A 275 -8.73 -2.45 -10.58
C CYS A 275 -8.98 -3.83 -11.19
N ALA A 276 -10.11 -4.44 -10.85
CA ALA A 276 -10.61 -5.66 -11.48
C ALA A 276 -11.20 -5.36 -12.87
N GLU A 277 -10.64 -5.95 -13.93
CA GLU A 277 -11.20 -5.88 -15.29
C GLU A 277 -11.77 -7.24 -15.72
N VAL A 278 -13.09 -7.30 -15.90
CA VAL A 278 -13.76 -8.45 -16.53
C VAL A 278 -13.83 -8.22 -18.03
N SER A 279 -13.12 -9.04 -18.82
CA SER A 279 -13.14 -8.88 -20.28
C SER A 279 -14.51 -9.18 -20.89
N SER A 280 -14.78 -8.65 -22.08
CA SER A 280 -15.97 -8.99 -22.86
C SER A 280 -15.97 -10.39 -23.47
N GLN A 281 -14.94 -11.21 -23.22
CA GLN A 281 -15.02 -12.67 -23.40
C GLN A 281 -15.84 -13.32 -22.26
N VAL A 282 -15.79 -12.73 -21.06
CA VAL A 282 -16.49 -13.20 -19.86
C VAL A 282 -17.85 -12.50 -19.71
N SER A 283 -17.90 -11.16 -19.78
CA SER A 283 -19.15 -10.39 -19.59
C SER A 283 -20.15 -10.47 -20.74
N LYS A 284 -19.86 -11.26 -21.78
CA LYS A 284 -20.77 -11.63 -22.87
C LYS A 284 -21.01 -13.14 -22.97
N ALA A 285 -20.52 -13.92 -22.01
CA ALA A 285 -20.81 -15.35 -21.94
C ALA A 285 -22.29 -15.58 -21.58
N GLU A 286 -22.85 -16.69 -22.06
CA GLU A 286 -24.19 -17.13 -21.66
C GLU A 286 -24.22 -17.42 -20.15
N GLY A 287 -25.22 -16.91 -19.45
CA GLY A 287 -25.34 -17.05 -17.99
C GLY A 287 -24.43 -16.14 -17.16
N TYR A 288 -23.77 -15.14 -17.75
CA TYR A 288 -22.97 -14.17 -16.99
C TYR A 288 -23.83 -13.33 -16.02
N ASP A 289 -23.54 -13.45 -14.72
CA ASP A 289 -24.14 -12.65 -13.64
C ASP A 289 -23.17 -11.53 -13.22
N PRO A 290 -23.48 -10.24 -13.46
CA PRO A 290 -22.63 -9.11 -13.09
C PRO A 290 -22.54 -8.87 -11.57
N VAL A 291 -23.53 -9.28 -10.78
CA VAL A 291 -23.51 -9.16 -9.31
C VAL A 291 -22.58 -10.22 -8.73
N GLN A 292 -22.78 -11.49 -9.10
CA GLN A 292 -21.91 -12.58 -8.64
C GLN A 292 -20.46 -12.41 -9.13
N ALA A 293 -20.25 -11.90 -10.35
CA ALA A 293 -18.92 -11.54 -10.83
C ALA A 293 -18.27 -10.44 -9.96
N THR A 294 -19.01 -9.38 -9.61
CA THR A 294 -18.52 -8.30 -8.72
C THR A 294 -18.11 -8.82 -7.34
N VAL A 295 -18.92 -9.66 -6.71
CA VAL A 295 -18.60 -10.29 -5.41
C VAL A 295 -17.39 -11.22 -5.50
N THR A 296 -17.26 -11.97 -6.60
CA THR A 296 -16.13 -12.88 -6.85
C THR A 296 -14.83 -12.11 -7.09
N CYS A 297 -14.88 -11.03 -7.88
CA CYS A 297 -13.76 -10.11 -8.07
C CYS A 297 -13.28 -9.52 -6.73
N HIS A 298 -14.20 -9.02 -5.90
CA HIS A 298 -13.86 -8.43 -4.59
C HIS A 298 -13.15 -9.43 -3.68
N THR A 299 -13.77 -10.60 -3.50
CA THR A 299 -13.27 -11.67 -2.64
C THR A 299 -11.85 -12.10 -3.05
N ASN A 300 -11.62 -12.25 -4.36
CA ASN A 300 -10.31 -12.61 -4.87
C ASN A 300 -9.30 -11.45 -4.77
N LEU A 301 -9.67 -10.19 -5.06
CA LEU A 301 -8.74 -9.06 -4.95
C LEU A 301 -8.34 -8.80 -3.49
N ARG A 302 -9.27 -8.86 -2.52
CA ARG A 302 -8.92 -8.74 -1.09
C ARG A 302 -7.98 -9.88 -0.64
N ARG A 303 -8.27 -11.13 -1.04
CA ARG A 303 -7.40 -12.29 -0.78
C ARG A 303 -6.01 -12.11 -1.41
N ILE A 304 -5.94 -11.64 -2.65
CA ILE A 304 -4.68 -11.45 -3.37
C ILE A 304 -3.86 -10.28 -2.81
N ALA A 305 -4.50 -9.20 -2.39
CA ALA A 305 -3.85 -8.07 -1.72
C ALA A 305 -3.22 -8.50 -0.38
N ALA A 306 -3.97 -9.27 0.44
CA ALA A 306 -3.43 -9.85 1.67
C ALA A 306 -2.26 -10.82 1.38
N GLN A 307 -2.39 -11.69 0.37
CA GLN A 307 -1.30 -12.57 -0.06
C GLN A 307 -0.07 -11.79 -0.56
N ALA A 308 -0.26 -10.62 -1.21
CA ALA A 308 0.83 -9.77 -1.67
C ALA A 308 1.60 -9.11 -0.52
N GLU A 309 0.91 -8.68 0.54
CA GLU A 309 1.58 -8.20 1.77
C GLU A 309 2.37 -9.30 2.47
N GLU A 310 1.82 -10.51 2.55
CA GLU A 310 2.44 -11.67 3.21
C GLU A 310 3.56 -12.29 2.38
N THR A 311 3.67 -11.97 1.09
CA THR A 311 4.75 -12.52 0.24
C THR A 311 6.10 -11.94 0.69
N GLY A 312 7.05 -12.83 1.01
CA GLY A 312 8.35 -12.48 1.57
C GLY A 312 8.42 -12.60 3.10
N PHE A 313 7.29 -12.76 3.80
CA PHE A 313 7.31 -13.20 5.19
C PHE A 313 7.57 -14.71 5.26
N THR A 314 8.58 -15.09 6.02
CA THR A 314 8.92 -16.49 6.35
C THR A 314 8.36 -16.79 7.75
N PRO A 315 7.54 -17.85 7.93
CA PRO A 315 7.10 -18.29 9.25
C PRO A 315 8.29 -18.64 10.15
N ILE A 316 8.36 -18.05 11.35
CA ILE A 316 9.39 -18.35 12.34
C ILE A 316 8.89 -19.36 13.40
N PHE A 317 7.59 -19.62 13.45
CA PHE A 317 6.95 -20.69 14.21
C PHE A 317 6.20 -21.62 13.27
N ASN A 318 6.26 -22.93 13.53
CA ASN A 318 5.73 -23.97 12.63
C ASN A 318 4.25 -24.35 12.89
N GLY A 319 3.63 -23.85 13.96
CA GLY A 319 2.25 -24.16 14.32
C GLY A 319 2.02 -25.57 14.91
N ALA A 320 3.08 -26.28 15.30
CA ALA A 320 3.01 -27.66 15.79
C ALA A 320 3.84 -27.89 17.08
N ASP A 321 5.06 -27.37 17.15
CA ASP A 321 5.98 -27.55 18.27
C ASP A 321 7.03 -26.42 18.35
N LEU A 322 7.94 -26.49 19.32
CA LEU A 322 8.98 -25.48 19.54
C LEU A 322 10.27 -25.72 18.72
N SER A 323 10.21 -26.49 17.62
CA SER A 323 11.38 -26.69 16.75
C SER A 323 11.91 -25.35 16.20
N GLY A 324 13.20 -25.08 16.40
CA GLY A 324 13.83 -23.80 16.06
C GLY A 324 13.67 -22.71 17.13
N TRP A 325 13.11 -23.04 18.29
CA TRP A 325 13.05 -22.17 19.48
C TRP A 325 13.76 -22.83 20.67
N ASP A 326 14.22 -22.01 21.59
CA ASP A 326 15.05 -22.40 22.74
C ASP A 326 14.58 -21.64 23.99
N GLY A 327 14.22 -22.34 25.07
CA GLY A 327 13.49 -21.74 26.20
C GLY A 327 13.32 -22.68 27.39
N GLU A 328 13.05 -22.10 28.56
CA GLU A 328 13.07 -22.81 29.84
C GLU A 328 12.07 -23.99 29.89
N PRO A 329 12.54 -25.24 30.14
CA PRO A 329 11.69 -26.43 30.12
C PRO A 329 10.47 -26.35 31.05
N GLY A 330 9.29 -26.47 30.45
CA GLY A 330 8.01 -26.45 31.18
C GLY A 330 7.45 -25.05 31.47
N CYS A 331 8.16 -23.97 31.10
CA CYS A 331 7.61 -22.60 31.11
C CYS A 331 6.72 -22.33 29.88
N TRP A 332 6.97 -23.05 28.78
CA TRP A 332 6.28 -22.90 27.49
C TRP A 332 5.56 -24.18 27.07
N GLU A 333 4.38 -24.05 26.46
CA GLU A 333 3.65 -25.17 25.82
C GLU A 333 3.09 -24.74 24.46
N VAL A 334 2.89 -25.70 23.54
CA VAL A 334 2.17 -25.48 22.29
C VAL A 334 0.84 -26.23 22.34
N ARG A 335 -0.25 -25.53 22.01
CA ARG A 335 -1.61 -26.08 21.93
C ARG A 335 -2.39 -25.34 20.83
N ASP A 336 -3.25 -26.06 20.12
CA ASP A 336 -4.12 -25.53 19.05
C ASP A 336 -3.43 -24.67 17.96
N GLY A 337 -2.11 -24.86 17.76
CA GLY A 337 -1.29 -24.09 16.81
C GLY A 337 -0.74 -22.77 17.37
N GLU A 338 -0.64 -22.66 18.69
CA GLU A 338 -0.31 -21.43 19.43
C GLU A 338 0.77 -21.72 20.50
N ILE A 339 1.74 -20.83 20.65
CA ILE A 339 2.72 -20.84 21.75
C ILE A 339 2.09 -20.17 22.96
N TRP A 340 2.07 -20.82 24.13
CA TRP A 340 1.53 -20.28 25.37
C TRP A 340 2.58 -20.24 26.49
N CYS A 341 2.60 -19.14 27.25
CA CYS A 341 3.19 -19.13 28.59
C CYS A 341 2.35 -20.03 29.49
N THR A 342 2.98 -20.94 30.22
CA THR A 342 2.29 -21.93 31.05
C THR A 342 1.81 -21.40 32.41
N GLY A 343 2.25 -20.20 32.79
CA GLY A 343 2.08 -19.61 34.12
C GLY A 343 2.90 -20.29 35.23
N LYS A 344 3.68 -21.34 34.92
CA LYS A 344 4.43 -22.15 35.90
C LYS A 344 5.82 -21.57 36.23
N ALA A 345 6.30 -20.63 35.43
CA ALA A 345 7.60 -19.99 35.64
C ALA A 345 7.63 -19.17 36.95
N LYS A 346 8.69 -19.40 37.74
CA LYS A 346 8.95 -18.66 38.99
C LYS A 346 9.71 -17.36 38.73
N ASP A 347 10.61 -17.42 37.76
CA ASP A 347 11.53 -16.37 37.36
C ASP A 347 11.33 -16.08 35.86
N LYS A 348 11.56 -14.83 35.48
CA LYS A 348 11.51 -14.38 34.09
C LYS A 348 12.45 -15.21 33.19
N ASN A 349 11.93 -15.64 32.06
CA ASN A 349 12.67 -16.36 31.03
C ASN A 349 12.13 -15.97 29.65
N TRP A 350 12.88 -16.30 28.61
CA TRP A 350 12.49 -16.03 27.23
C TRP A 350 12.61 -17.28 26.37
N LEU A 351 11.64 -17.44 25.46
CA LEU A 351 11.68 -18.40 24.37
C LEU A 351 12.32 -17.70 23.16
N ILE A 352 13.57 -18.02 22.90
CA ILE A 352 14.44 -17.40 21.90
C ILE A 352 14.29 -18.13 20.56
N TRP A 353 13.98 -17.41 19.49
CA TRP A 353 14.00 -17.97 18.14
C TRP A 353 15.44 -18.16 17.67
N ARG A 354 15.82 -19.38 17.31
CA ARG A 354 17.20 -19.74 16.91
C ARG A 354 17.42 -19.74 15.39
N GLY A 355 16.47 -19.25 14.60
CA GLY A 355 16.58 -19.19 13.14
C GLY A 355 17.44 -18.04 12.59
N GLY A 356 17.72 -16.99 13.38
CA GLY A 356 18.61 -15.91 12.93
C GLY A 356 18.70 -14.71 13.89
N GLU A 357 19.66 -13.82 13.59
CA GLU A 357 19.85 -12.52 14.23
C GLU A 357 19.54 -11.37 13.23
N PRO A 358 18.27 -11.10 12.91
CA PRO A 358 17.90 -10.15 11.86
C PRO A 358 18.29 -8.70 12.23
N SER A 359 18.68 -7.92 11.21
CA SER A 359 19.00 -6.50 11.35
C SER A 359 17.77 -5.63 11.11
N ASP A 360 17.41 -5.46 9.84
CA ASP A 360 16.28 -4.64 9.42
C ASP A 360 15.18 -5.57 8.90
N PHE A 361 13.97 -5.43 9.44
CA PHE A 361 12.90 -6.39 9.22
C PHE A 361 11.51 -5.85 9.57
N THR A 362 10.49 -6.52 9.05
CA THR A 362 9.14 -6.51 9.60
C THR A 362 8.86 -7.85 10.27
N LEU A 363 8.52 -7.84 11.56
CA LEU A 363 7.99 -9.01 12.27
C LEU A 363 6.47 -8.86 12.38
N ARG A 364 5.72 -9.86 11.94
CA ARG A 364 4.26 -9.98 12.12
C ARG A 364 3.94 -11.15 13.04
N LEU A 365 3.01 -10.95 13.96
CA LEU A 365 2.47 -12.01 14.82
C LEU A 365 1.04 -11.67 15.27
N GLU A 366 0.35 -12.68 15.79
CA GLU A 366 -0.85 -12.50 16.60
C GLU A 366 -0.53 -12.84 18.06
N PHE A 367 -1.12 -12.10 18.99
CA PHE A 367 -1.00 -12.33 20.42
C PHE A 367 -2.34 -12.21 21.15
N ARG A 368 -2.47 -12.92 22.27
CA ARG A 368 -3.58 -12.85 23.21
C ARG A 368 -3.00 -12.70 24.62
N TRP A 369 -3.41 -11.67 25.35
CA TRP A 369 -3.06 -11.50 26.76
C TRP A 369 -4.28 -11.80 27.62
N ASP A 370 -4.12 -12.67 28.61
CA ASP A 370 -5.12 -12.95 29.64
C ASP A 370 -4.67 -12.55 31.05
N LYS A 371 -3.37 -12.63 31.36
CA LYS A 371 -2.83 -12.26 32.67
C LYS A 371 -1.32 -12.03 32.65
N GLY A 372 -0.84 -11.13 33.52
CA GLY A 372 0.56 -11.06 33.92
C GLY A 372 1.38 -10.12 33.03
N ASN A 373 2.68 -10.42 32.92
CA ASN A 373 3.63 -9.62 32.16
C ASN A 373 4.41 -10.48 31.18
N SER A 374 4.51 -10.00 29.95
CA SER A 374 5.17 -10.62 28.81
C SER A 374 5.65 -9.51 27.87
N GLY A 375 6.29 -9.89 26.78
CA GLY A 375 6.77 -8.95 25.77
C GLY A 375 7.44 -9.69 24.61
N VAL A 376 7.67 -8.93 23.55
CA VAL A 376 8.40 -9.38 22.37
C VAL A 376 9.74 -8.65 22.35
N GLN A 377 10.83 -9.41 22.43
CA GLN A 377 12.19 -8.90 22.27
C GLN A 377 12.63 -8.95 20.82
N VAL A 378 13.36 -7.92 20.40
CA VAL A 378 13.90 -7.75 19.06
C VAL A 378 15.31 -7.16 19.11
N ARG A 379 16.19 -7.68 18.25
CA ARG A 379 17.61 -7.30 18.19
C ARG A 379 18.32 -7.43 19.55
N SER A 380 18.06 -8.52 20.28
CA SER A 380 18.61 -8.73 21.62
C SER A 380 19.87 -9.58 21.63
N ASP A 381 20.81 -9.20 22.50
CA ASP A 381 22.00 -9.95 22.86
C ASP A 381 21.59 -11.17 23.73
N ASP A 382 22.06 -12.38 23.42
CA ASP A 382 21.81 -13.59 24.22
C ASP A 382 22.82 -13.69 25.37
N LEU A 383 22.32 -13.82 26.60
CA LEU A 383 23.13 -13.93 27.82
C LEU A 383 23.26 -15.39 28.31
N GLY A 384 22.64 -16.35 27.61
CA GLY A 384 22.51 -17.74 28.03
C GLY A 384 21.41 -17.93 29.08
N ALA A 385 21.16 -19.20 29.45
CA ALA A 385 20.14 -19.59 30.45
C ALA A 385 18.76 -18.93 30.21
N HIS A 386 18.34 -18.87 28.94
CA HIS A 386 17.07 -18.29 28.50
C HIS A 386 16.89 -16.81 28.92
N GLN A 387 18.00 -16.06 29.11
CA GLN A 387 18.03 -14.63 29.37
C GLN A 387 18.53 -13.87 28.13
N VAL A 388 17.82 -12.81 27.72
CA VAL A 388 18.18 -11.96 26.57
C VAL A 388 18.08 -10.49 26.94
N PHE A 389 19.01 -9.68 26.43
CA PHE A 389 19.19 -8.27 26.74
C PHE A 389 19.11 -7.42 25.46
N GLY A 390 18.15 -6.52 25.38
CA GLY A 390 17.91 -5.69 24.20
C GLY A 390 16.53 -5.04 24.24
N TYR A 391 16.03 -4.60 23.08
CA TYR A 391 14.73 -3.94 23.03
C TYR A 391 13.61 -4.94 23.28
N GLN A 392 12.81 -4.69 24.31
CA GLN A 392 11.53 -5.34 24.53
C GLN A 392 10.40 -4.34 24.33
N VAL A 393 9.35 -4.78 23.63
CA VAL A 393 8.04 -4.11 23.68
C VAL A 393 7.05 -4.95 24.48
N GLU A 394 6.29 -4.31 25.37
CA GLU A 394 5.45 -4.99 26.37
C GLU A 394 4.19 -5.65 25.78
N VAL A 395 3.80 -6.76 26.42
CA VAL A 395 2.51 -7.44 26.30
C VAL A 395 1.95 -7.63 27.71
N ALA A 396 1.06 -6.72 28.10
CA ALA A 396 0.56 -6.55 29.47
C ALA A 396 -0.89 -6.01 29.46
N GLU A 397 -1.41 -5.62 30.62
CA GLU A 397 -2.68 -4.90 30.74
C GLU A 397 -2.68 -3.61 29.88
N GLN A 398 -3.85 -3.19 29.39
CA GLN A 398 -4.03 -2.20 28.34
C GLN A 398 -3.25 -0.89 28.59
N GLY A 399 -3.23 -0.40 29.83
CA GLY A 399 -2.53 0.82 30.22
C GLY A 399 -0.99 0.78 30.12
N LYS A 400 -0.39 -0.41 29.94
CA LYS A 400 1.06 -0.60 29.76
C LYS A 400 1.48 -0.87 28.31
N MET A 401 0.53 -1.13 27.41
CA MET A 401 0.83 -1.41 26.00
C MET A 401 1.47 -0.19 25.33
N GLY A 402 2.41 -0.44 24.41
CA GLY A 402 3.23 0.59 23.75
C GLY A 402 4.57 0.87 24.44
N LEU A 403 4.80 0.37 25.66
CA LEU A 403 6.07 0.56 26.38
C LEU A 403 7.22 -0.19 25.68
N TRP A 404 8.20 0.57 25.20
CA TRP A 404 9.52 0.07 24.79
C TRP A 404 10.55 0.29 25.89
N HIS A 405 11.39 -0.72 26.15
CA HIS A 405 12.49 -0.63 27.10
C HIS A 405 13.66 -1.56 26.75
N HIS A 406 14.80 -1.39 27.41
CA HIS A 406 15.81 -2.45 27.47
C HIS A 406 15.52 -3.39 28.64
N SER A 407 15.21 -4.64 28.29
CA SER A 407 15.21 -5.77 29.19
C SER A 407 16.54 -5.87 29.96
N LEU A 408 16.55 -6.51 31.13
CA LEU A 408 17.73 -6.94 31.91
C LEU A 408 18.84 -5.92 32.30
N LEU A 409 18.86 -4.69 31.79
CA LEU A 409 19.91 -3.70 32.09
C LEU A 409 20.06 -3.48 33.60
N ASP A 410 21.31 -3.48 34.09
CA ASP A 410 21.64 -3.34 35.51
C ASP A 410 21.03 -2.06 36.13
N ARG A 411 20.60 -2.15 37.39
CA ARG A 411 19.94 -1.05 38.12
C ARG A 411 20.87 0.13 38.44
N GLN A 412 22.19 -0.11 38.51
CA GLN A 412 23.22 0.89 38.76
C GLN A 412 23.82 1.47 37.47
N HIS A 413 23.42 0.95 36.29
CA HIS A 413 23.93 1.43 35.01
C HIS A 413 23.55 2.90 34.79
N PRO A 414 24.49 3.81 34.41
CA PRO A 414 24.20 5.24 34.35
C PRO A 414 23.09 5.61 33.36
N LYS A 415 22.92 4.83 32.28
CA LYS A 415 21.82 4.99 31.31
C LYS A 415 20.50 4.31 31.72
N LYS A 416 20.37 3.73 32.93
CA LYS A 416 19.22 2.85 33.26
C LYS A 416 17.86 3.54 33.15
N GLU A 417 17.72 4.78 33.61
CA GLU A 417 16.43 5.49 33.56
C GLU A 417 15.97 5.75 32.12
N ALA A 418 16.86 6.28 31.28
CA ALA A 418 16.60 6.51 29.85
C ALA A 418 16.27 5.22 29.08
N ARG A 419 16.70 4.06 29.60
CA ARG A 419 16.50 2.72 29.02
C ARG A 419 15.39 1.90 29.65
N HIS A 420 14.79 2.33 30.76
CA HIS A 420 13.65 1.63 31.37
C HIS A 420 12.30 2.05 30.78
N LEU A 421 12.21 3.29 30.29
CA LEU A 421 11.05 3.87 29.61
C LEU A 421 11.57 4.63 28.39
N MET A 422 11.66 3.97 27.25
CA MET A 422 12.30 4.54 26.04
C MET A 422 11.28 5.29 25.18
N THR A 423 10.07 4.74 25.04
CA THR A 423 8.86 5.41 24.55
C THR A 423 7.63 4.65 25.08
N THR A 424 6.42 5.19 24.89
CA THR A 424 5.15 4.58 25.29
C THR A 424 4.05 4.88 24.28
N ALA A 425 2.83 4.34 24.48
CA ALA A 425 1.70 4.56 23.59
C ALA A 425 1.40 6.06 23.40
N GLY A 426 1.25 6.47 22.13
CA GLY A 426 1.00 7.86 21.75
C GLY A 426 2.25 8.71 21.49
N ASP A 427 3.45 8.19 21.77
CA ASP A 427 4.71 8.94 21.70
C ASP A 427 5.68 8.48 20.59
N GLU A 428 6.39 9.45 20.02
CA GLU A 428 7.63 9.26 19.25
C GLU A 428 8.81 9.70 20.11
N ALA A 429 9.81 8.83 20.32
CA ALA A 429 11.03 9.16 21.04
C ALA A 429 12.27 9.08 20.15
N VAL A 430 13.24 9.96 20.39
CA VAL A 430 14.57 9.92 19.77
C VAL A 430 15.63 9.95 20.86
N ILE A 431 16.50 8.94 20.87
CA ILE A 431 17.69 8.87 21.72
C ILE A 431 18.91 9.23 20.86
N SER A 432 19.69 10.22 21.31
CA SER A 432 20.90 10.70 20.63
C SER A 432 22.09 9.73 20.74
N GLU A 433 23.16 10.01 20.00
CA GLU A 433 24.43 9.27 20.10
C GLU A 433 25.03 9.23 21.52
N SER A 434 24.77 10.27 22.33
CA SER A 434 25.18 10.35 23.74
C SER A 434 24.24 9.61 24.72
N GLY A 435 23.09 9.13 24.26
CA GLY A 435 22.06 8.48 25.09
C GLY A 435 21.01 9.44 25.68
N GLU A 436 20.94 10.68 25.22
CA GLU A 436 19.93 11.66 25.66
C GLU A 436 18.58 11.39 24.97
N ARG A 437 17.52 11.15 25.75
CA ARG A 437 16.17 10.80 25.27
C ARG A 437 15.27 12.03 25.18
N THR A 438 14.93 12.42 23.95
CA THR A 438 13.84 13.36 23.65
C THR A 438 12.55 12.60 23.32
N VAL A 439 11.39 13.17 23.67
CA VAL A 439 10.06 12.55 23.44
C VAL A 439 9.08 13.59 22.93
N LYS A 440 8.25 13.21 21.97
CA LYS A 440 7.22 14.00 21.32
C LYS A 440 5.92 13.20 21.31
N SER A 441 4.90 13.68 22.03
CA SER A 441 3.57 13.09 21.93
C SER A 441 2.90 13.44 20.61
N VAL A 442 2.31 12.44 19.95
CA VAL A 442 1.66 12.54 18.63
C VAL A 442 0.19 12.09 18.66
N ALA A 443 -0.21 11.31 19.66
CA ALA A 443 -1.59 10.90 19.88
C ALA A 443 -1.88 10.73 21.39
N ASP A 444 -3.16 10.78 21.75
CA ASP A 444 -3.58 10.48 23.12
C ASP A 444 -3.34 8.99 23.45
N ALA A 445 -2.59 8.73 24.53
CA ALA A 445 -2.15 7.40 24.91
C ALA A 445 -3.31 6.43 25.15
N ALA A 446 -4.37 6.87 25.85
CA ALA A 446 -5.54 6.03 26.13
C ALA A 446 -6.32 5.71 24.86
N LYS A 447 -6.49 6.69 23.95
CA LYS A 447 -7.12 6.49 22.64
C LYS A 447 -6.31 5.55 21.75
N VAL A 448 -4.97 5.59 21.80
CA VAL A 448 -4.11 4.59 21.15
C VAL A 448 -4.34 3.21 21.77
N GLN A 449 -4.15 3.08 23.09
CA GLN A 449 -4.27 1.82 23.83
C GLN A 449 -5.65 1.15 23.71
N SER A 450 -6.73 1.92 23.53
CA SER A 450 -8.09 1.41 23.31
C SER A 450 -8.27 0.50 22.08
N HIS A 451 -7.31 0.49 21.15
CA HIS A 451 -7.32 -0.43 20.00
C HIS A 451 -6.83 -1.85 20.36
N PHE A 452 -6.12 -2.03 21.48
CA PHE A 452 -5.76 -3.34 22.02
C PHE A 452 -6.90 -3.89 22.88
N GLN A 453 -7.24 -5.17 22.67
CA GLN A 453 -8.34 -5.86 23.32
C GLN A 453 -7.80 -6.98 24.22
N GLU A 454 -7.95 -6.83 25.54
CA GLU A 454 -7.65 -7.87 26.53
C GLU A 454 -8.55 -9.10 26.31
N HIS A 455 -8.06 -10.31 26.63
CA HIS A 455 -8.75 -11.59 26.46
C HIS A 455 -9.17 -11.93 25.00
N ALA A 456 -8.65 -11.19 24.01
CA ALA A 456 -8.90 -11.38 22.59
C ALA A 456 -7.60 -11.57 21.79
N TRP A 457 -7.72 -11.99 20.54
CA TRP A 457 -6.61 -12.03 19.59
C TRP A 457 -6.38 -10.66 18.96
N ASN A 458 -5.13 -10.20 19.00
CA ASN A 458 -4.67 -8.93 18.47
C ASN A 458 -3.52 -9.17 17.50
N THR A 459 -3.43 -8.41 16.42
CA THR A 459 -2.23 -8.41 15.56
C THR A 459 -1.19 -7.47 16.13
N MET A 460 0.10 -7.83 15.99
CA MET A 460 1.23 -6.95 16.23
C MET A 460 2.14 -6.93 15.01
N GLU A 461 2.55 -5.74 14.60
CA GLU A 461 3.68 -5.54 13.69
C GLU A 461 4.81 -4.83 14.43
N ILE A 462 6.04 -5.32 14.30
CA ILE A 462 7.25 -4.60 14.70
C ILE A 462 8.06 -4.31 13.44
N LEU A 463 8.27 -3.03 13.15
CA LEU A 463 9.11 -2.57 12.03
C LEU A 463 10.45 -2.10 12.60
N ALA A 464 11.54 -2.67 12.09
CA ALA A 464 12.92 -2.33 12.45
C ALA A 464 13.65 -1.81 11.18
N GLU A 465 13.93 -0.51 11.15
CA GLU A 465 14.42 0.24 9.99
C GLU A 465 15.64 1.08 10.40
N GLY A 466 16.86 0.58 10.21
CA GLY A 466 18.09 1.19 10.70
C GLY A 466 18.04 1.43 12.22
N PRO A 467 18.18 2.66 12.73
CA PRO A 467 18.05 2.97 14.16
C PRO A 467 16.59 3.06 14.65
N LYS A 468 15.59 2.93 13.78
CA LYS A 468 14.17 3.14 14.10
C LYS A 468 13.45 1.82 14.39
N LEU A 469 12.63 1.82 15.43
CA LEU A 469 11.73 0.76 15.86
C LEU A 469 10.31 1.32 15.96
N THR A 470 9.34 0.64 15.36
CA THR A 470 7.91 1.04 15.41
C THR A 470 7.06 -0.15 15.79
N GLN A 471 6.24 -0.02 16.85
CA GLN A 471 5.20 -1.00 17.16
C GLN A 471 3.87 -0.56 16.55
N LYS A 472 3.18 -1.47 15.86
CA LYS A 472 1.74 -1.38 15.58
C LYS A 472 0.99 -2.50 16.29
N ILE A 473 -0.22 -2.21 16.76
CA ILE A 473 -1.19 -3.21 17.25
C ILE A 473 -2.52 -2.96 16.55
N ASN A 474 -3.15 -4.01 16.01
CA ASN A 474 -4.40 -3.93 15.25
C ASN A 474 -4.38 -2.82 14.17
N GLY A 475 -3.24 -2.67 13.48
CA GLY A 475 -2.97 -1.68 12.43
C GLY A 475 -2.59 -0.27 12.92
N VAL A 476 -2.85 0.07 14.19
CA VAL A 476 -2.55 1.40 14.76
C VAL A 476 -1.12 1.43 15.28
N VAL A 477 -0.36 2.48 14.95
CA VAL A 477 0.97 2.73 15.55
C VAL A 477 0.77 3.04 17.04
N PHE A 478 1.37 2.21 17.90
CA PHE A 478 1.33 2.42 19.34
C PHE A 478 2.43 3.39 19.76
N ALA A 479 3.69 3.06 19.44
CA ALA A 479 4.84 3.86 19.83
C ALA A 479 5.97 3.74 18.81
N THR A 480 6.74 4.83 18.66
CA THR A 480 7.94 4.88 17.81
C THR A 480 9.16 5.27 18.63
N LEU A 481 10.28 4.60 18.37
CA LEU A 481 11.59 4.85 18.98
C LEU A 481 12.63 4.96 17.86
N THR A 482 13.49 5.98 17.90
CA THR A 482 14.70 6.04 17.09
C THR A 482 15.91 6.15 18.01
N ASP A 483 16.84 5.20 17.94
CA ASP A 483 17.93 5.08 18.90
C ASP A 483 19.30 5.12 18.20
N HIS A 484 20.00 6.25 18.36
CA HIS A 484 21.31 6.51 17.76
C HIS A 484 22.48 6.25 18.73
N ASP A 485 22.21 5.86 19.98
CA ASP A 485 23.21 5.73 21.04
C ASP A 485 24.39 4.83 20.65
N ALA A 486 25.60 5.36 20.70
CA ALA A 486 26.81 4.70 20.20
C ALA A 486 27.25 3.46 21.01
N GLU A 487 26.73 3.31 22.23
CA GLU A 487 27.01 2.20 23.16
C GLU A 487 25.80 1.27 23.28
N MET A 488 24.59 1.83 23.24
CA MET A 488 23.37 1.13 23.62
C MET A 488 22.40 0.84 22.47
N SER A 489 22.59 1.35 21.26
CA SER A 489 21.77 0.91 20.13
C SER A 489 22.13 -0.52 19.69
N ARG A 490 21.12 -1.39 19.52
CA ARG A 490 21.30 -2.69 18.85
C ARG A 490 20.83 -2.60 17.40
N LYS A 491 21.69 -3.06 16.48
CA LYS A 491 21.45 -3.02 15.03
C LYS A 491 20.88 -4.33 14.50
N LYS A 492 21.33 -5.45 15.07
CA LYS A 492 20.81 -6.81 14.87
C LYS A 492 20.80 -7.56 16.20
N GLY A 493 20.20 -8.74 16.22
CA GLY A 493 20.23 -9.67 17.35
C GLY A 493 19.00 -10.58 17.34
N TRP A 494 18.84 -11.39 18.38
CA TRP A 494 17.77 -12.40 18.45
C TRP A 494 16.38 -11.79 18.59
N ILE A 495 15.38 -12.59 18.22
CA ILE A 495 13.96 -12.36 18.54
C ILE A 495 13.55 -13.36 19.62
N ALA A 496 12.80 -12.92 20.62
CA ALA A 496 12.33 -13.81 21.70
C ALA A 496 10.99 -13.38 22.29
N LEU A 497 10.25 -14.34 22.86
CA LEU A 497 8.99 -14.11 23.58
C LEU A 497 9.26 -14.24 25.09
N GLN A 498 8.66 -13.38 25.93
CA GLN A 498 8.89 -13.41 27.38
C GLN A 498 7.79 -14.15 28.16
N ASP A 499 8.19 -15.00 29.11
CA ASP A 499 7.37 -15.36 30.26
C ASP A 499 8.04 -14.70 31.48
N HIS A 500 7.47 -13.63 32.03
CA HIS A 500 8.03 -12.96 33.21
C HIS A 500 7.83 -13.78 34.50
N GLY A 501 7.15 -14.93 34.42
CA GLY A 501 6.72 -15.72 35.57
C GLY A 501 5.51 -15.13 36.27
N HIS A 502 5.27 -15.60 37.50
CA HIS A 502 4.19 -15.12 38.38
C HIS A 502 2.79 -15.25 37.74
N GLU A 503 2.45 -16.45 37.25
CA GLU A 503 1.16 -16.75 36.62
C GLU A 503 0.88 -15.92 35.35
N CYS A 504 1.91 -15.69 34.53
CA CYS A 504 1.76 -15.13 33.19
C CYS A 504 0.96 -16.07 32.27
N ILE A 505 -0.09 -15.54 31.64
CA ILE A 505 -0.95 -16.25 30.68
C ILE A 505 -1.06 -15.37 29.45
N VAL A 506 -0.20 -15.64 28.48
CA VAL A 506 -0.11 -14.97 27.18
C VAL A 506 0.12 -16.02 26.12
N ALA A 507 -0.50 -15.81 24.95
CA ALA A 507 -0.40 -16.69 23.79
C ALA A 507 0.11 -15.92 22.57
N PHE A 508 0.86 -16.60 21.70
CA PHE A 508 1.43 -16.08 20.46
C PHE A 508 1.23 -17.08 19.32
N ARG A 509 0.86 -16.60 18.13
CA ARG A 509 0.71 -17.45 16.94
C ARG A 509 0.99 -16.67 15.65
N ASN A 510 0.99 -17.37 14.51
CA ASN A 510 1.23 -16.80 13.18
C ASN A 510 2.50 -15.93 13.10
N LEU A 511 3.54 -16.28 13.86
CA LEU A 511 4.80 -15.52 13.94
C LEU A 511 5.60 -15.70 12.65
N ARG A 512 5.93 -14.58 11.99
CA ARG A 512 6.57 -14.57 10.67
C ARG A 512 7.37 -13.29 10.44
N ILE A 513 8.52 -13.39 9.79
CA ILE A 513 9.47 -12.29 9.58
C ILE A 513 9.74 -12.07 8.09
N ARG A 514 9.83 -10.81 7.67
CA ARG A 514 10.44 -10.41 6.39
C ARG A 514 11.63 -9.51 6.69
N GLU A 515 12.84 -9.99 6.42
CA GLU A 515 14.05 -9.16 6.43
C GLU A 515 14.10 -8.25 5.19
N ALA A 516 14.84 -7.15 5.27
CA ALA A 516 14.87 -6.06 4.27
C ALA A 516 16.10 -6.11 3.33
#